data_AF-A0A3D4TBR8-F1
#
_entry.id   AF-A0A3D4TBR8-F1
#
_cell.length_a   1.000
_cell.length_b   1.000
_cell.length_c   1.000
_cell.angle_alpha   90.00
_cell.angle_beta   90.00
_cell.angle_gamma   90.00
#
_symmetry.space_group_name_H-M   'P 1'
#
loop_
_entity.id
_entity.type
_entity.pdbx_description
1 polymer ?
#
loop_
_entity_poly.entity_id
_entity_poly.type
_entity_poly.pdbx_seq_one_letter_code
_entity_poly.pdbx_strand_id
1 'polypeptide(L)'
;ERRTLYNFFNDTPIILVWSSIYYIWHYIELGQNTELDKVRLESLVKELQLKTLKSHINPHFIFNALNSIRALVDENPERARTAITELSNLLRSSMQAEKLETAPLERELNIVKDYLALEHIRFEDRLRV
;
A
#
# COMPACT_ATOMS: atom_id res chain seq x y z
N GLU A 1 70.75 -5.79 -8.72
CA GLU A 1 70.05 -4.90 -7.78
C GLU A 1 69.51 -3.61 -8.42
N ARG A 2 70.27 -2.81 -9.18
CA ARG A 2 69.72 -1.60 -9.84
C ARG A 2 68.64 -1.87 -10.91
N ARG A 3 68.75 -2.96 -11.67
CA ARG A 3 67.78 -3.31 -12.73
C ARG A 3 66.42 -3.77 -12.18
N THR A 4 66.39 -4.41 -11.01
CA THR A 4 65.15 -4.82 -10.34
C THR A 4 64.41 -3.63 -9.73
N LEU A 5 65.15 -2.65 -9.18
CA LEU A 5 64.59 -1.39 -8.69
C LEU A 5 63.99 -0.53 -9.81
N TYR A 6 64.64 -0.47 -10.98
CA TYR A 6 64.13 0.27 -12.13
C TYR A 6 62.82 -0.33 -12.68
N ASN A 7 62.76 -1.66 -12.80
CA ASN A 7 61.54 -2.36 -13.22
C ASN A 7 60.40 -2.15 -12.22
N PHE A 8 60.68 -2.22 -10.91
CA PHE A 8 59.70 -1.95 -9.86
C PHE A 8 59.11 -0.53 -9.96
N PHE A 9 59.96 0.48 -10.23
CA PHE A 9 59.52 1.87 -10.41
C PHE A 9 58.67 2.04 -11.69
N ASN A 10 59.00 1.30 -12.75
CA ASN A 10 58.28 1.35 -14.01
C ASN A 10 56.91 0.64 -13.96
N ASP A 11 56.78 -0.41 -13.15
CA ASP A 11 55.53 -1.20 -13.03
C ASP A 11 54.55 -0.62 -11.99
N THR A 12 55.05 0.17 -11.04
CA THR A 12 54.23 0.88 -10.02
C THR A 12 53.07 1.70 -10.61
N PRO A 13 53.27 2.57 -11.63
CA PRO A 13 52.16 3.34 -12.20
C PRO A 13 51.11 2.45 -12.89
N ILE A 14 51.52 1.32 -13.48
CA ILE A 14 50.60 0.36 -14.10
C ILE A 14 49.70 -0.29 -13.03
N ILE A 15 50.28 -0.68 -11.90
CA ILE A 15 49.53 -1.24 -10.76
C ILE A 15 48.57 -0.20 -10.18
N LEU A 16 48.97 1.07 -10.07
CA LEU A 16 48.10 2.14 -9.59
C LEU A 16 46.92 2.39 -10.52
N VAL A 17 47.13 2.35 -11.84
CA VAL A 17 46.05 2.48 -12.82
C VAL A 17 45.07 1.31 -12.70
N TRP A 18 45.55 0.07 -12.66
CA TRP A 18 44.69 -1.11 -12.48
C TRP A 18 43.92 -1.09 -11.16
N SER A 19 44.59 -0.69 -10.07
CA SER A 19 43.95 -0.55 -8.76
C SER A 19 42.88 0.54 -8.80
N SER A 20 43.14 1.67 -9.45
CA SER A 20 42.17 2.76 -9.60
C SER A 20 40.95 2.30 -10.41
N ILE A 21 41.15 1.59 -11.52
CA ILE A 21 40.06 1.02 -12.31
C ILE A 21 39.24 0.04 -11.48
N TYR A 22 39.89 -0.84 -10.72
CA TYR A 22 39.23 -1.79 -9.82
C TYR A 22 38.38 -1.07 -8.76
N TYR A 23 38.94 -0.07 -8.07
CA TYR A 23 38.23 0.70 -7.06
C TYR A 23 37.08 1.53 -7.65
N ILE A 24 37.25 2.12 -8.84
CA ILE A 24 36.19 2.84 -9.55
C ILE A 24 35.06 1.89 -9.93
N TRP A 25 35.38 0.73 -10.50
CA TRP A 25 34.38 -0.27 -10.87
C TRP A 25 33.59 -0.73 -9.64
N HIS A 26 34.29 -1.04 -8.54
CA HIS A 26 33.66 -1.48 -7.30
C HIS A 26 32.80 -0.37 -6.63
N TYR A 27 33.25 0.89 -6.70
CA TYR A 27 32.48 2.04 -6.21
C TYR A 27 31.18 2.23 -7.01
N ILE A 28 31.24 2.05 -8.34
CA ILE A 28 30.06 2.13 -9.22
C ILE A 28 29.09 0.97 -8.95
N GLU A 29 29.60 -0.25 -8.80
CA GLU A 29 28.80 -1.45 -8.52
C GLU A 29 28.05 -1.33 -7.19
N LEU A 30 28.72 -0.83 -6.14
CA LEU A 30 28.11 -0.61 -4.84
C LEU A 30 26.94 0.37 -4.90
N GLY A 31 27.06 1.46 -5.69
CA GLY A 31 26.00 2.44 -5.86
C GLY A 31 24.76 1.90 -6.59
N GLN A 32 24.95 1.11 -7.65
CA GLN A 32 23.83 0.58 -8.44
C GLN A 32 22.92 -0.36 -7.65
N ASN A 33 23.49 -1.20 -6.78
CA ASN A 33 22.72 -2.12 -5.95
C ASN A 33 21.80 -1.38 -4.97
N THR A 34 22.27 -0.26 -4.40
CA THR A 34 21.47 0.53 -3.45
C THR A 34 20.25 1.20 -4.08
N GLU A 35 20.39 1.72 -5.31
CA GLU A 35 19.27 2.33 -6.04
C GLU A 35 18.23 1.28 -6.45
N LEU A 36 18.68 0.10 -6.92
CA LEU A 36 17.77 -1.00 -7.26
C LEU A 36 16.99 -1.51 -6.05
N ASP A 37 17.68 -1.70 -4.92
CA ASP A 37 17.05 -2.12 -3.68
C ASP A 37 16.06 -1.08 -3.17
N LYS A 38 16.38 0.22 -3.29
CA LYS A 38 15.49 1.31 -2.93
C LYS A 38 14.21 1.30 -3.77
N VAL A 39 14.31 1.20 -5.10
CA VAL A 39 13.14 1.11 -6.00
C VAL A 39 12.28 -0.11 -5.65
N ARG A 40 12.92 -1.24 -5.34
CA ARG A 40 12.21 -2.46 -4.95
C ARG A 40 11.48 -2.31 -3.61
N LEU A 41 12.13 -1.70 -2.62
CA LEU A 41 11.53 -1.39 -1.33
C LEU A 41 10.33 -0.45 -1.49
N GLU A 42 10.46 0.60 -2.30
CA GLU A 42 9.36 1.52 -2.62
C GLU A 42 8.18 0.80 -3.29
N SER A 43 8.44 -0.13 -4.21
CA SER A 43 7.39 -0.93 -4.83
C SER A 43 6.68 -1.85 -3.82
N LEU A 44 7.43 -2.46 -2.91
CA LEU A 44 6.89 -3.36 -1.89
C LEU A 44 6.04 -2.59 -0.89
N VAL A 45 6.50 -1.41 -0.47
CA VAL A 45 5.73 -0.50 0.38
C VAL A 45 4.41 -0.11 -0.30
N LYS A 46 4.44 0.28 -1.58
CA LYS A 46 3.22 0.58 -2.35
C LYS A 46 2.29 -0.62 -2.45
N GLU A 47 2.82 -1.82 -2.68
CA GLU A 47 2.03 -3.04 -2.74
C GLU A 47 1.36 -3.36 -1.39
N LEU A 48 2.10 -3.22 -0.29
CA LEU A 48 1.58 -3.41 1.07
C LEU A 48 0.51 -2.36 1.42
N GLN A 49 0.72 -1.10 1.04
CA GLN A 49 -0.28 -0.04 1.17
C GLN A 49 -1.54 -0.39 0.37
N LEU A 50 -1.42 -0.80 -0.91
CA LEU A 50 -2.55 -1.24 -1.72
C LEU A 50 -3.28 -2.46 -1.14
N LYS A 51 -2.54 -3.41 -0.56
CA LYS A 51 -3.11 -4.59 0.09
C LYS A 51 -3.87 -4.20 1.37
N THR A 52 -3.37 -3.20 2.09
CA THR A 52 -3.99 -2.64 3.29
C THR A 52 -5.25 -1.83 2.94
N LEU A 53 -5.19 -1.04 1.87
CA LEU A 53 -6.35 -0.36 1.27
C LEU A 53 -7.45 -1.37 0.94
N LYS A 54 -7.08 -2.49 0.31
CA LYS A 54 -8.01 -3.59 -0.02
C LYS A 54 -8.52 -4.35 1.21
N SER A 55 -7.78 -4.42 2.31
CA SER A 55 -8.22 -5.15 3.50
C SER A 55 -9.21 -4.37 4.35
N HIS A 56 -9.14 -3.02 4.35
CA HIS A 56 -10.09 -2.17 5.08
C HIS A 56 -11.51 -2.27 4.51
N ILE A 57 -11.66 -2.63 3.23
CA ILE A 57 -12.96 -2.88 2.59
C ILE A 57 -13.04 -4.37 2.23
N ASN A 58 -13.60 -5.19 3.14
CA ASN A 58 -13.77 -6.61 2.88
C ASN A 58 -14.62 -6.83 1.60
N PRO A 59 -14.06 -7.41 0.52
CA PRO A 59 -14.83 -7.63 -0.72
C PRO A 59 -16.09 -8.46 -0.48
N HIS A 60 -16.05 -9.40 0.47
CA HIS A 60 -17.19 -10.21 0.88
C HIS A 60 -18.33 -9.35 1.45
N PHE A 61 -18.00 -8.29 2.20
CA PHE A 61 -19.00 -7.37 2.72
C PHE A 61 -19.73 -6.63 1.59
N ILE A 62 -19.01 -6.17 0.56
CA ILE A 62 -19.63 -5.53 -0.61
C ILE A 62 -20.57 -6.51 -1.31
N PHE A 63 -20.12 -7.75 -1.57
CA PHE A 63 -20.96 -8.76 -2.22
C PHE A 63 -22.24 -9.04 -1.42
N ASN A 64 -22.13 -9.13 -0.09
CA ASN A 64 -23.29 -9.36 0.77
C ASN A 64 -24.24 -8.16 0.78
N ALA A 65 -23.72 -6.94 0.89
CA ALA A 65 -24.52 -5.72 0.82
C ALA A 65 -25.28 -5.63 -0.51
N LEU A 66 -24.63 -5.91 -1.64
CA LEU A 66 -25.26 -5.94 -2.95
C LEU A 66 -26.34 -7.03 -3.06
N ASN A 67 -26.13 -8.21 -2.47
CA ASN A 67 -27.12 -9.27 -2.44
C ASN A 67 -28.37 -8.88 -1.62
N SER A 68 -28.18 -8.26 -0.45
CA SER A 68 -29.28 -7.76 0.37
C SER A 68 -30.04 -6.63 -0.33
N ILE A 69 -29.33 -5.70 -0.97
CA ILE A 69 -29.95 -4.65 -1.78
C ILE A 69 -30.75 -5.27 -2.93
N ARG A 70 -30.22 -6.28 -3.62
CA ARG A 70 -30.95 -6.98 -4.71
C ARG A 70 -32.27 -7.56 -4.21
N ALA A 71 -32.29 -8.18 -3.04
CA ALA A 71 -33.53 -8.71 -2.45
C ALA A 71 -34.54 -7.58 -2.13
N LEU A 72 -34.05 -6.43 -1.63
CA LEU A 72 -34.88 -5.27 -1.33
C LEU A 72 -35.45 -4.57 -2.58
N VAL A 73 -34.85 -4.72 -3.77
CA VAL A 73 -35.35 -4.05 -4.99
C VAL A 73 -36.77 -4.49 -5.33
N ASP A 74 -37.08 -5.78 -5.14
CA ASP A 74 -38.40 -6.33 -5.44
C ASP A 74 -39.39 -6.13 -4.27
N GLU A 75 -38.90 -6.13 -3.03
CA GLU A 75 -39.72 -6.08 -1.81
C GLU A 75 -40.03 -4.64 -1.34
N ASN A 76 -39.04 -3.76 -1.39
CA ASN A 76 -39.15 -2.35 -0.99
C ASN A 76 -38.13 -1.47 -1.74
N PRO A 77 -38.49 -0.97 -2.94
CA PRO A 77 -37.59 -0.19 -3.80
C PRO A 77 -37.01 1.07 -3.15
N GLU A 78 -37.77 1.74 -2.28
CA GLU A 78 -37.30 2.93 -1.57
C GLU A 78 -36.20 2.58 -0.58
N ARG A 79 -36.39 1.51 0.21
CA ARG A 79 -35.38 1.03 1.15
C ARG A 79 -34.12 0.53 0.44
N ALA A 80 -34.26 -0.08 -0.74
CA ALA A 80 -33.12 -0.43 -1.60
C ALA A 80 -32.33 0.81 -2.06
N ARG A 81 -33.02 1.88 -2.47
CA ARG A 81 -32.39 3.15 -2.88
C ARG A 81 -31.62 3.81 -1.73
N THR A 82 -32.17 3.78 -0.52
CA THR A 82 -31.47 4.25 0.69
C THR A 82 -30.23 3.41 0.97
N ALA A 83 -30.34 2.08 0.93
CA ALA A 83 -29.21 1.17 1.18
C ALA A 83 -28.05 1.33 0.18
N ILE A 84 -28.36 1.62 -1.10
CA ILE A 84 -27.33 1.96 -2.11
C ILE A 84 -26.58 3.25 -1.75
N THR A 85 -27.30 4.25 -1.24
CA THR A 85 -26.72 5.53 -0.83
C THR A 85 -25.80 5.35 0.38
N GLU A 86 -26.23 4.58 1.38
CA GLU A 86 -25.42 4.25 2.56
C GLU A 86 -24.16 3.46 2.19
N LEU A 87 -24.27 2.46 1.31
CA LEU A 87 -23.11 1.71 0.81
C LEU A 87 -22.11 2.63 0.08
N SER A 88 -22.61 3.57 -0.72
CA SER A 88 -21.77 4.56 -1.42
C SER A 88 -21.05 5.50 -0.45
N ASN A 89 -21.74 5.95 0.61
CA ASN A 89 -21.16 6.81 1.65
C ASN A 89 -20.08 6.06 2.44
N LEU A 90 -20.34 4.82 2.84
CA LEU A 90 -19.38 3.99 3.57
C LEU A 90 -18.10 3.75 2.76
N LEU A 91 -18.23 3.38 1.47
CA LEU A 91 -17.08 3.20 0.59
C LEU A 91 -16.28 4.49 0.43
N ARG A 92 -16.97 5.63 0.29
CA ARG A 92 -16.34 6.96 0.22
C ARG A 92 -15.60 7.31 1.51
N SER A 93 -16.22 7.09 2.66
CA SER A 93 -15.62 7.35 3.98
C SER A 93 -14.38 6.47 4.20
N SER A 94 -14.43 5.19 3.84
CA SER A 94 -13.30 4.27 3.94
C SER A 94 -12.11 4.71 3.07
N MET A 95 -12.36 5.21 1.84
CA MET A 95 -11.31 5.74 0.97
C MET A 95 -10.74 7.09 1.45
N GLN A 96 -11.50 7.87 2.22
CA GLN A 96 -11.03 9.15 2.77
C GLN A 96 -10.27 8.99 4.08
N ALA A 97 -10.63 8.02 4.92
CA ALA A 97 -9.98 7.75 6.19
C ALA A 97 -8.49 7.39 6.03
N GLU A 98 -8.15 6.70 4.95
CA GLU A 98 -6.77 6.28 4.66
C GLU A 98 -5.84 7.45 4.25
N LYS A 99 -6.39 8.61 3.87
CA LYS A 99 -5.57 9.78 3.48
C LYS A 99 -5.05 10.60 4.66
N LEU A 100 -5.45 10.29 5.89
CA LEU A 100 -5.09 11.04 7.10
C LEU A 100 -4.24 10.16 8.01
N GLU A 101 -2.99 10.55 8.26
CA GLU A 101 -2.10 9.85 9.23
C GLU A 101 -2.64 9.90 10.67
N THR A 102 -3.49 10.89 10.98
CA THR A 102 -4.21 11.01 12.24
C THR A 102 -5.64 11.52 11.97
N ALA A 103 -6.64 10.83 12.48
CA ALA A 103 -8.04 11.24 12.39
C ALA A 103 -8.60 11.58 13.78
N PRO A 104 -9.51 12.59 13.90
CA PRO A 104 -10.25 12.82 15.13
C PRO A 104 -11.11 11.58 15.48
N LEU A 105 -11.20 11.24 16.76
CA LEU A 105 -12.04 10.12 17.27
C LEU A 105 -13.49 10.19 16.76
N GLU A 106 -14.04 11.40 16.62
CA GLU A 106 -15.38 11.63 16.07
C GLU A 106 -15.54 11.07 14.64
N ARG A 107 -14.50 11.17 13.82
CA ARG A 107 -14.50 10.68 12.44
C ARG A 107 -14.46 9.15 12.40
N GLU A 108 -13.70 8.52 13.27
CA GLU A 108 -13.70 7.07 13.44
C GLU A 108 -15.06 6.57 13.95
N LEU A 109 -15.65 7.28 14.92
CA LEU A 109 -16.97 6.96 15.45
C LEU A 109 -18.05 7.01 14.36
N ASN A 110 -17.96 7.97 13.43
CA ASN A 110 -18.89 8.08 12.31
C ASN A 110 -18.72 6.94 11.31
N ILE A 111 -17.49 6.51 11.01
CA ILE A 111 -17.24 5.34 10.15
C ILE A 111 -17.84 4.06 10.78
N VAL A 112 -17.69 3.89 12.09
CA VAL A 112 -18.30 2.75 12.81
C VAL A 112 -19.83 2.82 12.77
N LYS A 113 -20.41 4.02 12.91
CA LYS A 113 -21.87 4.21 12.78
C LYS A 113 -22.38 3.89 11.39
N ASP A 114 -21.69 4.35 10.34
CA ASP A 114 -22.02 4.05 8.94
C ASP A 114 -21.95 2.53 8.69
N TYR A 115 -20.93 1.86 9.26
CA TYR A 115 -20.79 0.41 9.19
C TYR A 115 -21.93 -0.33 9.91
N LEU A 116 -22.29 0.10 11.11
CA LEU A 116 -23.40 -0.48 11.89
C LEU A 116 -24.75 -0.24 11.22
N ALA A 117 -24.97 0.93 10.60
CA ALA A 117 -26.18 1.21 9.83
C ALA A 117 -26.32 0.24 8.65
N LEU A 118 -25.21 -0.10 7.99
CA LEU A 118 -25.22 -1.09 6.92
C LEU A 118 -25.41 -2.54 7.42
N GLU A 119 -24.82 -2.90 8.57
CA GLU A 119 -25.08 -4.19 9.23
C GLU A 119 -26.54 -4.34 9.68
N HIS A 120 -27.18 -3.25 10.14
CA HIS A 120 -28.61 -3.24 10.47
C HIS A 120 -29.49 -3.53 9.26
N ILE A 121 -29.13 -3.04 8.07
CA ILE A 121 -29.83 -3.39 6.83
C ILE A 121 -29.65 -4.88 6.51
N ARG A 122 -28.51 -5.49 6.87
CA ARG A 122 -28.23 -6.92 6.67
C ARG A 122 -28.98 -7.83 7.65
N PHE A 123 -29.27 -7.37 8.86
CA PHE A 123 -29.85 -8.19 9.94
C PHE A 123 -31.29 -7.85 10.32
N GLU A 124 -31.86 -6.79 9.74
CA GLU A 124 -33.18 -6.26 10.09
C GLU A 124 -33.39 -6.23 11.62
N ASP A 125 -34.33 -7.02 12.16
CA ASP A 125 -34.72 -7.06 13.57
C ASP A 125 -33.75 -7.80 14.51
N ARG A 126 -32.65 -8.37 14.01
CA ARG A 126 -31.73 -9.19 14.83
C ARG A 126 -30.60 -8.41 15.49
N LEU A 127 -30.34 -7.18 15.05
CA LEU A 127 -29.36 -6.31 15.68
C LEU A 127 -30.10 -5.35 16.62
N ARG A 128 -29.91 -5.49 17.93
CA ARG A 128 -30.27 -4.46 18.93
C ARG A 128 -28.96 -3.89 19.44
N VAL A 129 -28.69 -2.63 19.11
CA VAL A 129 -27.59 -1.83 19.69
C VAL A 129 -28.20 -0.81 20.63
#